data_AF-A0ABC9UXW7-F1
#
_entry.id   AF-A0ABC9UXW7-F1
#
_cell.length_a   1.000
_cell.length_b   1.000
_cell.length_c   1.000
_cell.angle_alpha   90.00
_cell.angle_beta   90.00
_cell.angle_gamma   90.00
#
_symmetry.space_group_name_H-M   'P 1'
#
loop_
_entity.id
_entity.type
_entity.pdbx_description
1 polymer ?
#
loop_
_entity_poly.entity_id
_entity_poly.type
_entity_poly.pdbx_seq_one_letter_code
_entity_poly.pdbx_strand_id
1 'polypeptide(L)'
;MAKNRNNMNVAEYLADLIENSPKSQREIAEEIGFKRPNVLSMIKSGETRLPIDKIKPTALALGENPTRLLIRVLKEYAPDLIDVVESITGQTPLTPNEINIVKTIRSVTMEDPSFYGDTRDKFVDVIKEMESETIKHRAELQKNKEESAFRSQK
;
A
#
# COMPACT_ATOMS: atom_id res chain seq x y z
N MET A 1 -16.77 9.58 7.44
CA MET A 1 -15.52 9.56 8.22
C MET A 1 -14.55 8.61 7.52
N ALA A 2 -13.35 9.05 7.15
CA ALA A 2 -12.38 8.16 6.51
C ALA A 2 -11.99 7.05 7.50
N LYS A 3 -12.40 5.82 7.23
CA LYS A 3 -12.09 4.67 8.08
C LYS A 3 -10.58 4.44 8.01
N ASN A 4 -9.93 4.20 9.14
CA ASN A 4 -8.49 3.96 9.17
C ASN A 4 -8.17 2.72 8.32
N ARG A 5 -7.46 2.91 7.19
CA ARG A 5 -7.09 1.86 6.24
C ARG A 5 -6.35 0.69 6.89
N ASN A 6 -5.75 0.89 8.06
CA ASN A 6 -5.05 -0.17 8.79
C ASN A 6 -6.00 -1.27 9.30
N ASN A 7 -7.24 -0.93 9.67
CA ASN A 7 -8.20 -1.87 10.28
C ASN A 7 -9.27 -2.39 9.30
N MET A 8 -9.18 -2.06 8.00
CA MET A 8 -10.11 -2.57 7.00
C MET A 8 -9.81 -4.04 6.69
N ASN A 9 -10.85 -4.85 6.49
CA ASN A 9 -10.66 -6.14 5.83
C ASN A 9 -10.33 -5.95 4.33
N VAL A 10 -9.98 -7.00 3.60
CA VAL A 10 -9.57 -6.93 2.19
C VAL A 10 -10.68 -6.33 1.32
N ALA A 11 -11.94 -6.73 1.54
CA ALA A 11 -13.07 -6.24 0.77
C ALA A 11 -13.27 -4.73 0.98
N GLU A 12 -13.27 -4.28 2.24
CA GLU A 12 -13.37 -2.87 2.61
C GLU A 12 -12.20 -2.05 2.08
N TYR A 13 -10.98 -2.60 2.12
CA TYR A 13 -9.79 -1.96 1.62
C TYR A 13 -9.85 -1.78 0.09
N LEU A 14 -10.24 -2.82 -0.64
CA LEU A 14 -10.43 -2.75 -2.08
C LEU A 14 -11.60 -1.83 -2.46
N ALA A 15 -12.68 -1.82 -1.68
CA ALA A 15 -13.80 -0.90 -1.87
C ALA A 15 -13.34 0.56 -1.80
N ASP A 16 -12.56 0.91 -0.77
CA ASP A 16 -12.00 2.25 -0.60
C ASP A 16 -11.04 2.61 -1.76
N LEU A 17 -10.18 1.70 -2.20
CA LEU A 17 -9.29 1.94 -3.35
C LEU A 17 -10.05 2.14 -4.66
N ILE A 18 -11.09 1.35 -4.90
CA ILE A 18 -11.93 1.45 -6.10
C ILE A 18 -12.70 2.77 -6.09
N GLU A 19 -13.26 3.18 -4.95
CA GLU A 19 -14.03 4.43 -4.80
C GLU A 19 -13.16 5.68 -4.97
N ASN A 20 -11.90 5.62 -4.55
CA ASN A 20 -10.94 6.70 -4.71
C ASN A 20 -10.18 6.65 -6.06
N SER A 21 -10.47 5.68 -6.91
CA SER A 21 -9.84 5.57 -8.23
C SER A 21 -10.52 6.52 -9.23
N PRO A 22 -9.76 7.21 -10.10
CA PRO A 22 -10.35 7.99 -11.18
C PRO A 22 -10.94 7.12 -12.30
N LYS A 23 -10.73 5.80 -12.26
CA LYS A 23 -11.18 4.84 -13.28
C LYS A 23 -12.56 4.27 -12.91
N SER A 24 -13.36 3.97 -13.91
CA SER A 24 -14.60 3.22 -13.72
C SER A 24 -14.32 1.77 -13.30
N GLN A 25 -15.28 1.16 -12.59
CA GLN A 25 -15.19 -0.27 -12.23
C GLN A 25 -15.01 -1.18 -13.46
N ARG A 26 -15.59 -0.81 -14.61
CA ARG A 26 -15.45 -1.56 -15.85
C ARG A 26 -14.01 -1.53 -16.36
N GLU A 27 -13.40 -0.35 -16.42
CA GLU A 27 -12.00 -0.17 -16.83
C GLU A 27 -11.06 -0.92 -15.89
N ILE A 28 -11.27 -0.83 -14.56
CA ILE A 28 -10.49 -1.56 -13.57
C ILE A 28 -10.61 -3.08 -13.78
N ALA A 29 -11.84 -3.58 -14.01
CA ALA A 29 -12.05 -5.01 -14.24
C ALA A 29 -11.38 -5.52 -15.52
N GLU A 30 -11.40 -4.72 -16.59
CA GLU A 30 -10.72 -5.01 -17.85
C GLU A 30 -9.20 -5.04 -17.68
N GLU A 31 -8.61 -4.07 -16.99
CA GLU A 31 -7.16 -4.02 -16.70
C GLU A 31 -6.68 -5.21 -15.86
N ILE A 32 -7.48 -5.67 -14.89
CA ILE A 32 -7.18 -6.86 -14.07
C ILE A 32 -7.34 -8.15 -14.90
N GLY A 33 -8.07 -8.09 -16.01
CA GLY A 33 -8.40 -9.23 -16.86
C GLY A 33 -9.47 -10.12 -16.23
N PHE A 34 -10.47 -9.53 -15.58
CA PHE A 34 -11.68 -10.25 -15.17
C PHE A 34 -12.58 -10.48 -16.39
N LYS A 35 -13.00 -11.74 -16.61
CA LYS A 35 -13.90 -12.11 -17.72
C LYS A 35 -15.28 -11.48 -17.62
N ARG A 36 -15.73 -11.17 -16.39
CA ARG A 36 -17.04 -10.59 -16.12
C ARG A 36 -16.86 -9.34 -15.25
N PRO A 37 -17.40 -8.17 -15.65
CA PRO A 37 -17.26 -6.93 -14.88
C PRO A 37 -17.85 -7.00 -13.47
N ASN A 38 -18.86 -7.85 -13.24
CA ASN A 38 -19.52 -7.99 -11.94
C ASN A 38 -18.64 -8.61 -10.84
N VAL A 39 -17.52 -9.25 -11.20
CA VAL A 39 -16.58 -9.82 -10.22
C VAL A 39 -16.02 -8.74 -9.32
N LEU A 40 -15.73 -7.56 -9.86
CA LEU A 40 -15.22 -6.44 -9.06
C LEU A 40 -16.25 -5.96 -8.03
N SER A 41 -17.53 -5.94 -8.39
CA SER A 41 -18.62 -5.60 -7.47
C SER A 41 -18.79 -6.64 -6.36
N MET A 42 -18.69 -7.94 -6.68
CA MET A 42 -18.74 -9.02 -5.68
C MET A 42 -17.52 -9.01 -4.74
N ILE A 43 -16.34 -8.65 -5.24
CA ILE A 43 -15.15 -8.46 -4.39
C ILE A 43 -15.34 -7.26 -3.47
N LYS A 44 -15.89 -6.16 -4.00
CA LYS A 44 -16.20 -4.96 -3.22
C LYS A 44 -17.19 -5.23 -2.08
N SER A 45 -18.21 -6.05 -2.32
CA SER A 45 -19.20 -6.44 -1.29
C SER A 45 -18.71 -7.54 -0.34
N GLY A 46 -17.55 -8.15 -0.62
CA GLY A 46 -17.02 -9.28 0.16
C GLY A 46 -17.68 -10.63 -0.15
N GLU A 47 -18.57 -10.69 -1.14
CA GLU A 47 -19.19 -11.95 -1.62
C GLU A 47 -18.18 -12.88 -2.28
N THR A 48 -17.09 -12.35 -2.83
CA THR A 48 -16.02 -13.12 -3.46
C THR A 48 -14.65 -12.62 -3.01
N ARG A 49 -13.75 -13.56 -2.71
CA ARG A 49 -12.35 -13.22 -2.36
C ARG A 49 -11.57 -12.80 -3.60
N LEU A 50 -10.61 -11.89 -3.43
CA LEU A 50 -9.66 -11.55 -4.49
C LEU A 50 -8.76 -12.78 -4.80
N PRO A 51 -8.73 -13.28 -6.05
CA PRO A 51 -7.85 -14.39 -6.41
C PRO A 51 -6.37 -14.02 -6.28
N ILE A 52 -5.53 -14.97 -5.85
CA ILE A 52 -4.09 -14.73 -5.58
C ILE A 52 -3.36 -14.26 -6.83
N ASP A 53 -3.66 -14.84 -8.00
CA ASP A 53 -3.08 -14.47 -9.30
C ASP A 53 -3.50 -13.06 -9.74
N LYS A 54 -4.57 -12.51 -9.17
CA LYS A 54 -5.09 -11.17 -9.46
C LYS A 54 -4.61 -10.08 -8.51
N ILE A 55 -3.93 -10.42 -7.41
CA ILE A 55 -3.40 -9.44 -6.45
C ILE A 55 -2.53 -8.39 -7.13
N LYS A 56 -1.52 -8.81 -7.90
CA LYS A 56 -0.60 -7.88 -8.57
C LYS A 56 -1.32 -7.01 -9.63
N PRO A 57 -2.10 -7.59 -10.57
CA PRO A 57 -2.90 -6.79 -11.50
C PRO A 57 -3.83 -5.79 -10.80
N THR A 58 -4.52 -6.20 -9.74
CA THR A 58 -5.42 -5.32 -8.97
C THR A 58 -4.67 -4.16 -8.32
N ALA A 59 -3.53 -4.41 -7.69
CA ALA A 59 -2.73 -3.36 -7.09
C ALA A 59 -2.29 -2.33 -8.15
N LEU A 60 -1.79 -2.79 -9.30
CA LEU A 60 -1.35 -1.91 -10.38
C LEU A 60 -2.50 -1.10 -10.98
N ALA A 61 -3.65 -1.73 -11.23
CA ALA A 61 -4.83 -1.06 -11.79
C ALA A 61 -5.34 0.07 -10.89
N LEU A 62 -5.23 -0.11 -9.56
CA LEU A 62 -5.66 0.82 -8.52
C LEU A 62 -4.56 1.78 -8.04
N GLY A 63 -3.35 1.70 -8.59
CA GLY A 63 -2.21 2.53 -8.14
C GLY A 63 -1.73 2.22 -6.71
N GLU A 64 -2.02 1.03 -6.21
CA GLU A 64 -1.62 0.54 -4.89
C GLU A 64 -0.32 -0.26 -4.97
N ASN A 65 0.38 -0.41 -3.83
CA ASN A 65 1.57 -1.23 -3.74
C ASN A 65 1.23 -2.73 -3.75
N PRO A 66 1.74 -3.53 -4.71
CA PRO A 66 1.42 -4.96 -4.79
C PRO A 66 1.81 -5.75 -3.54
N THR A 67 2.94 -5.43 -2.91
CA THR A 67 3.38 -6.11 -1.69
C THR A 67 2.45 -5.81 -0.51
N ARG A 68 2.02 -4.55 -0.37
CA ARG A 68 1.07 -4.15 0.67
C ARG A 68 -0.27 -4.87 0.53
N LEU A 69 -0.79 -4.95 -0.70
CA LEU A 69 -2.02 -5.67 -0.96
C LEU A 69 -1.85 -7.18 -0.72
N LEU A 70 -0.73 -7.78 -1.16
CA LEU A 70 -0.41 -9.18 -0.93
C LEU A 70 -0.41 -9.53 0.56
N ILE A 71 0.31 -8.77 1.39
CA ILE A 71 0.38 -9.02 2.83
C ILE A 71 -0.99 -8.96 3.47
N ARG A 72 -1.80 -7.95 3.11
CA ARG A 72 -3.17 -7.81 3.61
C ARG A 72 -4.03 -9.01 3.22
N VAL A 73 -3.96 -9.43 1.95
CA VAL A 73 -4.70 -10.59 1.44
C VAL A 73 -4.29 -11.88 2.15
N LEU A 74 -2.99 -12.12 2.33
CA LEU A 74 -2.51 -13.33 3.00
C LEU A 74 -2.88 -13.35 4.48
N LYS A 75 -2.71 -12.24 5.20
CA LYS A 75 -3.09 -12.15 6.63
C LYS A 75 -4.57 -12.47 6.86
N GLU A 76 -5.44 -12.09 5.93
CA GLU A 76 -6.88 -12.34 6.06
C GLU A 76 -7.32 -13.71 5.53
N TYR A 77 -6.80 -14.12 4.37
CA TYR A 77 -7.29 -15.31 3.68
C TYR A 77 -6.53 -16.59 4.03
N ALA A 78 -5.26 -16.47 4.43
CA ALA A 78 -4.34 -17.57 4.67
C ALA A 78 -3.27 -17.19 5.72
N PRO A 79 -3.65 -16.96 7.00
CA PRO A 79 -2.72 -16.56 8.05
C PRO A 79 -1.57 -17.57 8.23
N ASP A 80 -1.87 -18.87 8.16
CA ASP A 80 -0.84 -19.91 8.28
C ASP A 80 0.23 -19.81 7.17
N LEU A 81 -0.16 -19.36 5.96
CA LEU A 81 0.77 -19.22 4.85
C LEU A 81 1.72 -18.03 5.06
N ILE A 82 1.22 -16.89 5.56
CA ILE A 82 2.09 -15.76 5.83
C ILE A 82 3.04 -16.06 6.99
N ASP A 83 2.59 -16.81 8.00
CA ASP A 83 3.45 -17.24 9.12
C ASP A 83 4.59 -18.15 8.62
N VAL A 84 4.28 -19.08 7.70
CA VAL A 84 5.30 -19.92 7.05
C VAL A 84 6.29 -19.06 6.26
N VAL A 85 5.78 -18.12 5.44
CA VAL A 85 6.65 -17.21 4.67
C VAL A 85 7.58 -16.45 5.61
N GLU A 86 7.04 -15.82 6.66
CA GLU A 86 7.80 -15.05 7.65
C GLU A 86 8.81 -15.93 8.40
N SER A 87 8.48 -17.18 8.71
CA SER A 87 9.40 -18.13 9.35
C SER A 87 10.59 -18.51 8.46
N ILE A 88 10.38 -18.58 7.14
CA ILE A 88 11.42 -18.94 6.16
C ILE A 88 12.27 -17.72 5.81
N THR A 89 11.65 -16.57 5.59
CA THR A 89 12.33 -15.33 5.16
C THR A 89 12.91 -14.54 6.33
N GLY A 90 12.50 -14.84 7.56
CA GLY A 90 12.86 -14.11 8.79
C GLY A 90 12.22 -12.72 8.89
N GLN A 91 11.35 -12.34 7.95
CA GLN A 91 10.74 -11.02 7.88
C GLN A 91 9.49 -11.03 7.00
N THR A 92 8.53 -10.14 7.29
CA THR A 92 7.41 -9.85 6.39
C THR A 92 7.94 -9.32 5.04
N PRO A 93 7.33 -9.69 3.90
CA PRO A 93 7.74 -9.16 2.60
C PRO A 93 7.82 -7.63 2.58
N LEU A 94 8.92 -7.07 2.08
CA LEU A 94 9.12 -5.61 2.04
C LEU A 94 8.55 -4.99 0.77
N THR A 95 7.91 -3.83 0.91
CA THR A 95 7.50 -2.99 -0.21
C THR A 95 8.72 -2.37 -0.90
N PRO A 96 8.63 -2.00 -2.19
CA PRO A 96 9.68 -1.26 -2.89
C PRO A 96 10.22 -0.01 -2.14
N ASN A 97 9.35 0.71 -1.44
CA ASN A 97 9.77 1.89 -0.66
C ASN A 97 10.59 1.50 0.56
N GLU A 98 10.20 0.45 1.30
CA GLU A 98 10.97 -0.08 2.43
C GLU A 98 12.33 -0.63 1.95
N ILE A 99 12.35 -1.31 0.80
CA ILE A 99 13.60 -1.75 0.17
C ILE A 99 14.50 -0.56 -0.14
N ASN A 100 13.95 0.54 -0.66
CA ASN A 100 14.73 1.76 -0.92
C ASN A 100 15.29 2.36 0.37
N ILE A 101 14.53 2.41 1.46
CA ILE A 101 15.03 2.87 2.77
C ILE A 101 16.20 1.99 3.22
N VAL A 102 16.05 0.67 3.17
CA VAL A 102 17.12 -0.28 3.53
C VAL A 102 18.35 -0.07 2.64
N LYS A 103 18.16 0.14 1.32
CA LYS A 103 19.26 0.44 0.38
C LYS A 103 19.95 1.76 0.71
N THR A 104 19.21 2.81 1.05
CA THR A 104 19.76 4.10 1.45
C THR A 104 20.63 3.93 2.70
N ILE A 105 20.13 3.24 3.72
CA ILE A 105 20.90 2.95 4.93
C ILE A 105 22.19 2.19 4.57
N ARG A 106 22.10 1.11 3.78
CA ARG A 106 23.28 0.35 3.34
C ARG A 106 24.25 1.14 2.46
N SER A 107 23.79 2.20 1.81
CA SER A 107 24.68 3.08 1.01
C SER A 107 25.49 4.03 1.87
N VAL A 108 25.03 4.35 3.08
CA VAL A 108 25.73 5.23 4.02
C VAL A 108 26.47 4.45 5.10
N THR A 109 26.06 3.22 5.41
CA THR A 109 26.73 2.36 6.37
C THR A 109 27.75 1.46 5.68
N MET A 110 29.00 1.51 6.12
CA MET A 110 30.08 0.68 5.58
C MET A 110 30.02 -0.79 6.04
N GLU A 111 29.28 -1.06 7.12
CA GLU A 111 29.09 -2.39 7.72
C GLU A 111 27.59 -2.70 7.90
N ASP A 112 27.29 -3.92 8.39
CA ASP A 112 25.92 -4.34 8.70
C ASP A 112 25.30 -3.45 9.79
N PRO A 113 24.30 -2.62 9.47
CA PRO A 113 23.73 -1.67 10.40
C PRO A 113 23.02 -2.39 11.55
N SER A 114 23.45 -2.11 12.78
CA SER A 114 22.87 -2.68 14.00
C SER A 114 22.56 -1.57 14.99
N PHE A 115 21.45 -1.75 15.72
CA PHE A 115 21.09 -0.84 16.81
C PHE A 115 21.77 -1.30 18.10
N TYR A 116 22.47 -0.39 18.77
CA TYR A 116 23.06 -0.59 20.08
C TYR A 116 22.65 0.52 21.05
N GLY A 117 22.31 0.15 22.29
CA GLY A 117 21.92 1.13 23.31
C GLY A 117 20.70 1.96 22.90
N ASP A 118 20.82 3.28 23.01
CA ASP A 118 19.75 4.26 22.74
C ASP A 118 19.58 4.63 21.24
N THR A 119 20.43 4.09 20.36
CA THR A 119 20.42 4.43 18.92
C THR A 119 19.13 4.04 18.22
N ARG A 120 18.44 3.00 18.71
CA ARG A 120 17.10 2.62 18.22
C ARG A 120 16.11 3.75 18.42
N ASP A 121 16.07 4.36 19.60
CA ASP A 121 15.08 5.38 19.93
C ASP A 121 15.35 6.66 19.14
N LYS A 122 16.63 7.04 19.00
CA LYS A 122 17.05 8.14 18.11
C LYS A 122 16.63 7.90 16.67
N PHE A 123 16.79 6.68 16.16
CA PHE A 123 16.37 6.34 14.80
C PHE A 123 14.84 6.38 14.65
N VAL A 124 14.10 5.90 15.65
CA VAL A 124 12.64 6.02 15.68
C VAL A 124 12.20 7.48 15.60
N ASP A 125 12.88 8.38 16.32
CA ASP A 125 12.56 9.81 16.29
C ASP A 125 12.86 10.46 14.92
N VAL A 126 13.97 10.08 14.26
CA VAL A 126 14.25 10.49 12.88
C VAL A 126 13.16 10.00 11.92
N ILE A 127 12.71 8.75 12.04
CA ILE A 127 11.65 8.21 11.19
C ILE A 127 10.32 8.96 11.41
N LYS A 128 9.97 9.29 12.65
CA LYS A 128 8.78 10.11 12.95
C LYS A 128 8.89 11.50 12.34
N GLU A 129 10.08 12.11 12.39
CA GLU A 129 10.33 13.41 11.77
C GLU A 129 10.15 13.33 10.26
N MET A 130 10.75 12.34 9.59
CA MET A 130 10.59 12.07 8.16
C MET A 130 9.13 11.84 7.75
N GLU A 131 8.35 11.10 8.54
CA GLU A 131 6.92 10.91 8.30
C GLU A 131 6.17 12.25 8.37
N SER A 132 6.48 13.08 9.37
CA SER A 132 5.87 14.40 9.54
C SER A 132 6.16 15.33 8.35
N GLU A 133 7.39 15.30 7.84
CA GLU A 133 7.81 16.08 6.67
C GLU A 133 7.13 15.58 5.39
N THR A 134 7.04 14.26 5.21
CA THR A 134 6.36 13.65 4.07
C THR A 134 4.87 14.02 4.04
N ILE A 135 4.22 14.05 5.19
CA ILE A 135 2.81 14.46 5.32
C ILE A 135 2.65 15.94 4.93
N LYS A 136 3.50 16.82 5.45
CA LYS A 136 3.49 18.26 5.10
C LYS A 136 3.69 18.48 3.60
N HIS A 137 4.69 17.82 3.01
CA HIS A 137 4.99 17.94 1.59
C HIS A 137 3.83 17.46 0.70
N ARG A 138 3.17 16.35 1.07
CA ARG A 138 1.99 15.86 0.35
C ARG A 138 0.81 16.83 0.44
N ALA A 139 0.58 17.43 1.61
CA ALA A 139 -0.48 18.43 1.81
C ALA A 139 -0.23 19.70 0.96
N GLU A 140 1.01 20.17 0.88
CA GLU A 140 1.39 21.32 0.04
C GLU A 140 1.19 21.04 -1.46
N LEU A 141 1.59 19.85 -1.93
CA LEU A 141 1.39 19.45 -3.32
C LEU A 141 -0.10 19.37 -3.69
N GLN A 142 -0.94 18.93 -2.76
CA GLN A 142 -2.38 18.83 -2.96
C GLN A 142 -3.02 20.22 -3.06
N LYS A 143 -2.64 21.13 -2.15
CA LYS A 143 -3.06 22.55 -2.18
C LYS A 143 -2.64 23.26 -3.47
N ASN A 144 -1.40 23.05 -3.91
CA ASN A 144 -0.89 23.65 -5.16
C ASN A 144 -1.61 23.12 -6.41
N LYS A 145 -1.99 21.84 -6.43
CA LYS A 145 -2.80 21.25 -7.51
C LYS A 145 -4.23 21.82 -7.55
N GLU A 146 -4.84 22.03 -6.41
CA GLU A 146 -6.18 22.63 -6.31
C GLU A 146 -6.18 24.11 -6.75
N GLU A 147 -5.18 24.88 -6.34
CA GLU A 147 -5.02 26.29 -6.74
C GLU A 147 -4.73 26.46 -8.24
N SER A 148 -3.95 25.54 -8.82
CA SER A 148 -3.64 25.56 -10.26
C SER A 148 -4.83 25.09 -11.12
N ALA A 149 -5.62 24.12 -10.66
CA ALA A 149 -6.87 23.72 -11.33
C ALA A 149 -7.93 24.83 -11.32
N PHE A 150 -8.03 25.60 -10.23
CA PHE A 150 -8.95 26.74 -10.12
C PHE A 150 -8.57 27.91 -11.03
N ARG A 151 -7.27 28.13 -11.28
CA ARG A 151 -6.77 29.18 -12.18
C ARG A 151 -6.95 28.84 -13.67
N SER A 152 -7.04 27.56 -14.03
CA SER A 152 -7.23 27.13 -15.43
C SER A 152 -8.70 27.09 -15.87
N GLN A 153 -9.66 27.36 -14.98
CA GLN A 153 -11.10 27.44 -15.28
C GLN A 153 -11.65 28.88 -15.37
N LYS A 154 -10.77 29.89 -15.27
CA LYS A 154 -11.06 31.32 -15.47
C LYS A 154 -10.40 31.81 -16.74
#